data_AF-A0A0N1KS44-F1
#
_entry.id   AF-A0A0N1KS44-F1
#
_cell.length_a   1.000
_cell.length_b   1.000
_cell.length_c   1.000
_cell.angle_alpha   90.00
_cell.angle_beta   90.00
_cell.angle_gamma   90.00
#
_symmetry.space_group_name_H-M   'P 1'
#
loop_
_entity.id
_entity.type
_entity.pdbx_description
1 polymer ?
#
loop_
_entity_poly.entity_id
_entity_poly.type
_entity_poly.pdbx_seq_one_letter_code
_entity_poly.pdbx_strand_id
1 'polypeptide(L)'
;MDKNSIKRFISHLKVLQKVENQKDFALKIGYKSESAFSQAISKTPIPEETLLKIKKVYPELDGWEKSVISSDDVKKYVFEKLPIEEKLNYIHKQNMELREENEELKDMVDHLSLMMEISLAPILRHFKLKADDHSVIDKRKSSIN
;
A
#
# COMPACT_ATOMS: atom_id res chain seq x y z
N MET A 1 -19.24 17.58 -8.47
CA MET A 1 -18.25 16.58 -8.86
C MET A 1 -16.88 17.18 -9.17
N ASP A 2 -15.86 16.71 -8.45
CA ASP A 2 -14.45 17.08 -8.63
C ASP A 2 -13.64 15.95 -9.31
N LYS A 3 -12.39 16.25 -9.65
CA LYS A 3 -11.49 15.30 -10.33
C LYS A 3 -11.30 14.01 -9.53
N ASN A 4 -11.21 14.11 -8.21
CA ASN A 4 -10.96 12.97 -7.34
C ASN A 4 -12.17 12.04 -7.28
N SER A 5 -13.39 12.58 -7.28
CA SER A 5 -14.62 11.78 -7.35
C SER A 5 -14.71 10.99 -8.64
N ILE A 6 -14.39 11.60 -9.79
CA ILE A 6 -14.36 10.88 -11.07
C ILE A 6 -13.28 9.79 -11.06
N LYS A 7 -12.09 10.07 -10.54
CA LYS A 7 -11.03 9.05 -10.43
C LYS A 7 -11.45 7.85 -9.57
N ARG A 8 -12.06 8.11 -8.41
CA ARG A 8 -12.58 7.05 -7.53
C ARG A 8 -13.69 6.24 -8.21
N PHE A 9 -14.57 6.91 -8.96
CA PHE A 9 -15.59 6.24 -9.76
C PHE A 9 -14.99 5.33 -10.84
N ILE A 10 -13.99 5.79 -11.58
CA ILE A 10 -13.27 4.97 -12.57
C ILE A 10 -12.63 3.76 -11.88
N SER A 11 -11.98 3.94 -10.72
CA SER A 11 -11.43 2.83 -9.96
C SER A 11 -12.50 1.82 -9.57
N HIS A 12 -13.67 2.26 -9.12
CA HIS A 12 -14.80 1.37 -8.81
C HIS A 12 -15.24 0.58 -10.05
N LEU A 13 -15.37 1.23 -11.22
CA LEU A 13 -15.72 0.56 -12.47
C LEU A 13 -14.66 -0.46 -12.92
N LYS A 14 -13.37 -0.22 -12.62
CA LYS A 14 -12.31 -1.19 -12.88
C LYS A 14 -12.48 -2.46 -12.07
N VAL A 15 -12.81 -2.34 -10.79
CA VAL A 15 -12.99 -3.54 -9.96
C VAL A 15 -14.23 -4.32 -10.36
N LEU A 16 -15.27 -3.65 -10.83
CA LEU A 16 -16.45 -4.32 -11.42
C LEU A 16 -16.19 -4.91 -12.81
N GLN A 17 -14.95 -4.86 -13.32
CA GLN A 17 -14.56 -5.27 -14.67
C GLN A 17 -15.38 -4.61 -15.80
N LYS A 18 -16.08 -3.50 -15.51
CA LYS A 18 -16.80 -2.70 -16.52
C LYS A 18 -15.85 -1.91 -17.39
N VAL A 19 -14.62 -1.68 -16.91
CA VAL A 19 -13.58 -0.86 -17.52
C VAL A 19 -12.23 -1.50 -17.21
N GLU A 20 -11.33 -1.63 -18.18
CA GLU A 20 -10.00 -2.18 -17.89
C GLU A 20 -9.04 -1.12 -17.33
N ASN A 21 -9.02 0.06 -17.96
CA ASN A 21 -8.09 1.13 -17.64
C ASN A 21 -8.71 2.51 -17.93
N GLN A 22 -8.02 3.59 -17.56
CA GLN A 22 -8.56 4.94 -17.75
C GLN A 22 -8.73 5.30 -19.23
N LYS A 23 -7.89 4.73 -20.11
CA LYS A 23 -8.03 4.87 -21.56
C LYS A 23 -9.29 4.19 -22.09
N ASP A 24 -9.60 2.98 -21.64
CA ASP A 24 -10.84 2.27 -21.98
C ASP A 24 -12.07 3.06 -21.51
N PHE A 25 -12.04 3.60 -20.28
CA PHE A 25 -13.09 4.49 -19.80
C PHE A 25 -13.29 5.69 -20.72
N ALA A 26 -12.21 6.40 -21.04
CA ALA A 26 -12.24 7.59 -21.90
C ALA A 26 -12.84 7.28 -23.27
N LEU A 27 -12.44 6.16 -23.87
CA LEU A 27 -12.97 5.71 -25.16
C LEU A 27 -14.47 5.38 -25.08
N LYS A 28 -14.91 4.66 -24.03
CA LYS A 28 -16.32 4.32 -23.81
C LYS A 28 -17.24 5.53 -23.69
N ILE A 29 -16.77 6.61 -23.05
CA ILE A 29 -17.54 7.86 -22.92
C ILE A 29 -17.37 8.80 -24.13
N GLY A 30 -16.70 8.36 -25.20
CA GLY A 30 -16.60 9.09 -26.46
C GLY A 30 -15.46 10.12 -26.54
N TYR A 31 -14.42 10.00 -25.72
CA TYR A 31 -13.17 10.75 -25.89
C TYR A 31 -12.23 10.03 -26.86
N LYS A 32 -11.44 10.81 -27.60
CA LYS A 32 -10.47 10.29 -28.58
C LYS A 32 -9.23 9.67 -27.93
N SER A 33 -8.88 10.09 -26.72
CA SER A 33 -7.70 9.62 -26.00
C SER A 33 -7.82 9.83 -24.49
N GLU A 34 -7.03 9.08 -23.74
CA GLU A 34 -6.88 9.23 -22.29
C GLU A 34 -6.41 10.65 -21.91
N SER A 35 -5.49 11.23 -22.69
CA SER A 35 -4.97 12.58 -22.44
C SER A 35 -6.05 13.65 -22.58
N ALA A 36 -6.91 13.55 -23.61
CA ALA A 36 -8.02 14.48 -23.81
C ALA A 36 -9.02 14.41 -22.65
N PHE A 37 -9.31 13.20 -22.17
CA PHE A 37 -10.14 13.01 -20.98
C PHE A 37 -9.47 13.57 -19.72
N SER A 38 -8.18 13.28 -19.50
CA SER A 38 -7.41 13.74 -18.35
C SER A 38 -7.33 15.26 -18.26
N GLN A 39 -7.21 15.94 -19.40
CA GLN A 39 -7.27 17.39 -19.48
C GLN A 39 -8.66 17.92 -19.13
N ALA A 40 -9.72 17.28 -19.62
CA ALA A 40 -11.10 17.68 -19.34
C ALA A 40 -11.43 17.59 -17.84
N ILE A 41 -11.08 16.49 -17.17
CA ILE A 41 -11.32 16.32 -15.72
C ILE A 41 -10.38 17.16 -14.85
N SER A 42 -9.33 17.76 -15.42
CA SER A 42 -8.40 18.64 -14.68
C SER A 42 -8.84 20.09 -14.66
N LYS A 43 -9.82 20.47 -15.48
CA LYS A 43 -10.42 21.81 -15.43
C LYS A 43 -11.29 21.95 -14.18
N THR A 44 -11.28 23.14 -13.60
CA THR A 44 -12.10 23.51 -12.44
C THR A 44 -12.91 24.76 -12.81
N PRO A 45 -14.23 24.64 -12.98
CA PRO A 45 -15.06 23.43 -12.87
C PRO A 45 -14.83 22.43 -14.03
N ILE A 46 -15.16 21.15 -13.79
CA ILE A 46 -15.13 20.13 -14.84
C ILE A 46 -16.16 20.50 -15.91
N PRO A 47 -15.85 20.40 -17.21
CA PRO A 47 -16.77 20.76 -18.28
C PRO A 47 -18.05 19.92 -18.18
N GLU A 48 -19.20 20.59 -18.29
CA GLU A 48 -20.51 19.94 -18.21
C GLU A 48 -20.69 18.88 -19.29
N GLU A 49 -20.13 19.12 -20.49
CA GLU A 49 -20.10 18.14 -21.58
C GLU A 49 -19.42 16.82 -21.16
N THR A 50 -18.35 16.89 -20.36
CA THR A 50 -17.65 15.71 -19.84
C THR A 50 -18.55 14.93 -18.89
N LEU A 51 -19.25 15.63 -17.99
CA LEU A 51 -20.17 15.01 -17.05
C LEU A 51 -21.36 14.37 -17.78
N LEU A 52 -21.92 15.04 -18.79
CA LEU A 52 -23.00 14.51 -19.63
C LEU A 52 -22.58 13.24 -20.38
N LYS A 53 -21.36 13.22 -20.95
CA LYS A 53 -20.80 12.03 -21.61
C LYS A 53 -20.68 10.86 -20.65
N ILE A 54 -20.19 11.10 -19.43
CA ILE A 54 -20.09 10.06 -18.40
C ILE A 54 -21.48 9.56 -18.01
N LYS A 55 -22.42 10.46 -17.69
CA LYS A 55 -23.79 10.10 -17.27
C LYS A 55 -24.56 9.33 -18.34
N LYS A 56 -24.32 9.64 -19.62
CA LYS A 56 -24.96 8.94 -20.73
C LYS A 56 -24.57 7.46 -20.78
N VAL A 57 -23.33 7.14 -20.43
CA VAL A 57 -22.82 5.75 -20.42
C VAL A 57 -23.02 5.10 -19.05
N TYR A 58 -22.89 5.87 -17.98
CA TYR A 58 -22.95 5.45 -16.60
C TYR A 58 -23.93 6.32 -15.80
N PRO A 59 -25.26 6.11 -15.93
CA PRO A 59 -26.26 6.87 -15.19
C PRO A 59 -26.14 6.67 -13.66
N GLU A 60 -25.49 5.60 -13.20
CA GLU A 60 -25.21 5.35 -11.79
C GLU A 60 -24.30 6.40 -11.13
N LEU A 61 -23.63 7.25 -11.91
CA LEU A 61 -22.74 8.32 -11.42
C LEU A 61 -23.44 9.24 -10.41
N ASP A 62 -24.70 9.61 -10.67
CA ASP A 62 -25.46 10.55 -9.83
C ASP A 62 -25.85 9.96 -8.48
N GLY A 63 -25.99 8.64 -8.39
CA GLY A 63 -26.24 7.92 -7.14
C GLY A 63 -24.96 7.67 -6.34
N TRP A 64 -23.83 7.54 -7.05
CA TRP A 64 -22.54 7.19 -6.46
C TRP A 64 -21.93 8.31 -5.61
N GLU A 65 -22.10 9.58 -6.01
CA GLU A 65 -21.57 10.73 -5.26
C GLU A 65 -22.27 10.91 -3.88
N LYS A 66 -23.49 10.37 -3.71
CA LYS A 66 -24.23 10.39 -2.43
C LYS A 66 -23.82 9.29 -1.46
N SER A 67 -23.22 8.20 -1.95
CA SER A 67 -22.72 7.10 -1.13
C SER A 67 -21.22 7.28 -0.88
N VAL A 68 -20.79 8.39 -0.27
CA VAL A 68 -19.37 8.62 0.07
C VAL A 68 -18.92 7.57 1.10
N ILE A 69 -18.58 6.41 0.57
CA ILE A 69 -18.06 5.25 1.26
C ILE A 69 -16.53 5.44 1.23
N SER A 70 -15.85 5.25 2.36
CA SER A 70 -14.39 5.42 2.43
C SER A 70 -13.71 4.47 1.42
N SER A 71 -12.47 4.78 1.01
CA SER A 71 -11.72 3.91 0.08
C SER A 71 -11.67 2.45 0.56
N ASP A 72 -11.57 2.24 1.87
CA ASP A 72 -11.51 0.92 2.49
C ASP A 72 -12.89 0.26 2.56
N ASP A 73 -13.95 1.03 2.81
CA ASP A 73 -15.31 0.52 2.76
C ASP A 73 -15.74 0.18 1.32
N VAL A 74 -15.22 0.87 0.30
CA VAL A 74 -15.44 0.53 -1.12
C VAL A 74 -14.73 -0.79 -1.44
N LYS A 75 -13.47 -0.96 -1.02
CA LYS A 75 -12.75 -2.24 -1.20
C LYS A 75 -13.50 -3.38 -0.52
N LYS A 76 -13.99 -3.16 0.71
CA LYS A 76 -14.75 -4.15 1.47
C LYS A 76 -16.08 -4.51 0.80
N TYR A 77 -16.89 -3.52 0.43
CA TYR A 77 -18.16 -3.74 -0.26
C TYR A 77 -17.96 -4.46 -1.60
N VAL A 78 -16.90 -4.10 -2.33
CA VAL A 78 -16.59 -4.73 -3.60
C VAL A 78 -16.10 -6.17 -3.39
N PHE A 79 -15.22 -6.42 -2.42
CA PHE A 79 -14.79 -7.77 -2.07
C PHE A 79 -15.98 -8.66 -1.67
N GLU A 80 -16.94 -8.13 -0.93
CA GLU A 80 -18.15 -8.88 -0.55
C GLU A 80 -19.02 -9.28 -1.75
N LYS A 81 -19.00 -8.47 -2.83
CA LYS A 81 -19.81 -8.67 -4.04
C LYS A 81 -19.15 -9.52 -5.13
N LEU A 82 -17.84 -9.79 -5.03
CA LEU A 82 -17.12 -10.61 -6.01
C LEU A 82 -17.58 -12.09 -5.98
N PRO A 83 -17.51 -12.82 -7.11
CA PRO A 83 -17.63 -14.28 -7.12
C PRO A 83 -16.57 -14.95 -6.24
N ILE A 84 -16.86 -16.16 -5.74
CA ILE A 84 -15.95 -16.90 -4.83
C ILE A 84 -14.55 -17.06 -5.44
N GLU A 85 -14.45 -17.49 -6.69
CA GLU A 85 -13.19 -17.59 -7.43
C GLU A 85 -12.38 -16.29 -7.44
N GLU A 86 -13.04 -15.16 -7.66
CA GLU A 86 -12.37 -13.86 -7.72
C GLU A 86 -11.93 -13.38 -6.33
N LYS A 87 -12.71 -13.69 -5.28
CA LYS A 87 -12.28 -13.45 -3.90
C LYS A 87 -11.04 -14.26 -3.55
N LEU A 88 -11.00 -15.53 -3.96
CA LEU A 88 -9.86 -16.41 -3.74
C LEU A 88 -8.62 -15.89 -4.47
N ASN A 89 -8.74 -15.49 -5.73
CA ASN A 89 -7.64 -14.88 -6.48
C ASN A 89 -7.16 -13.57 -5.86
N TYR A 90 -8.08 -12.71 -5.41
CA TYR A 90 -7.74 -11.47 -4.74
C TYR A 90 -6.95 -11.71 -3.44
N ILE A 91 -7.45 -12.61 -2.57
CA ILE A 91 -6.77 -12.99 -1.34
C ILE A 91 -5.40 -13.62 -1.64
N HIS A 92 -5.34 -14.53 -2.63
CA HIS A 92 -4.10 -15.20 -2.99
C HIS A 92 -3.03 -14.19 -3.43
N LYS A 93 -3.41 -13.22 -4.27
CA LYS A 93 -2.51 -12.15 -4.69
C LYS A 93 -2.00 -11.32 -3.50
N GLN A 94 -2.90 -10.89 -2.61
CA GLN A 94 -2.49 -10.13 -1.42
C GLN A 94 -1.57 -10.94 -0.50
N ASN A 95 -1.81 -12.25 -0.36
CA ASN A 95 -0.94 -13.12 0.43
C ASN A 95 0.45 -13.30 -0.19
N MET A 96 0.56 -13.27 -1.53
CA MET A 96 1.86 -13.32 -2.21
C MET A 96 2.64 -12.02 -1.98
N GLU A 97 2.00 -10.87 -2.13
CA GLU A 97 2.60 -9.56 -1.86
C GLU A 97 3.07 -9.45 -0.40
N LEU A 98 2.22 -9.85 0.56
CA LEU A 98 2.58 -9.86 1.99
C LEU A 98 3.73 -10.82 2.32
N ARG A 99 3.86 -11.93 1.59
CA ARG A 99 4.97 -12.88 1.80
C ARG A 99 6.30 -12.29 1.35
N GLU A 100 6.31 -11.62 0.21
CA GLU A 100 7.48 -10.93 -0.32
C GLU A 100 7.93 -9.81 0.62
N GLU A 101 7.01 -8.97 1.10
CA GLU A 101 7.32 -7.91 2.07
C GLU A 101 7.87 -8.47 3.39
N ASN A 102 7.34 -9.60 3.87
CA ASN A 102 7.87 -10.25 5.07
C ASN A 102 9.28 -10.82 4.88
N GLU A 103 9.61 -11.28 3.67
CA GLU A 103 10.95 -11.78 3.36
C GLU A 103 11.96 -10.62 3.36
N GLU A 104 11.61 -9.50 2.73
CA GLU A 104 12.42 -8.28 2.77
C GLU A 104 12.60 -7.74 4.21
N LEU A 105 11.52 -7.73 5.00
CA LEU A 105 11.57 -7.32 6.41
C LEU A 105 12.50 -8.22 7.23
N LYS A 106 12.47 -9.53 6.97
CA LYS A 106 13.35 -10.49 7.64
C LYS A 106 14.82 -10.22 7.30
N ASP A 107 15.14 -10.01 6.03
CA ASP A 107 16.50 -9.68 5.60
C ASP A 107 17.01 -8.39 6.24
N MET A 108 16.15 -7.37 6.37
CA MET A 108 16.49 -6.13 7.07
C MET A 108 16.74 -6.36 8.57
N VAL A 109 15.94 -7.20 9.23
CA VAL A 109 16.12 -7.54 10.64
C VAL A 109 17.42 -8.31 10.86
N ASP A 110 17.74 -9.26 9.98
CA ASP A 110 18.99 -10.03 10.04
C ASP A 110 20.20 -9.10 9.84
N HIS A 111 20.11 -8.17 8.88
CA HIS A 111 21.15 -7.15 8.66
C HIS A 111 21.36 -6.26 9.89
N LEU A 112 20.27 -5.75 10.48
CA LEU A 112 20.35 -4.90 11.68
C LEU A 112 20.91 -5.67 12.88
N SER A 113 20.55 -6.95 13.03
CA SER A 113 21.09 -7.82 14.09
C SER A 113 22.60 -7.99 13.95
N LEU A 114 23.09 -8.26 12.74
CA LEU A 114 24.53 -8.34 12.47
C LEU A 114 25.26 -7.02 12.77
N MET A 115 24.67 -5.89 12.36
CA MET A 115 25.24 -4.58 12.63
C MET A 115 25.31 -4.27 14.14
N MET A 116 24.30 -4.69 14.90
CA MET A 116 24.30 -4.59 16.36
C MET A 116 25.39 -5.46 16.98
N GLU A 117 25.53 -6.72 16.56
CA GLU A 117 26.58 -7.62 17.05
C GLU A 117 27.98 -7.05 16.83
N ILE A 118 28.26 -6.57 15.61
CA ILE A 118 29.54 -5.94 15.26
C ILE A 118 29.79 -4.70 16.13
N SER A 119 28.77 -3.87 16.33
CA SER A 119 28.91 -2.62 17.09
C SER A 119 29.09 -2.86 18.59
N LEU A 120 28.45 -3.90 19.14
CA LEU A 120 28.49 -4.23 20.57
C LEU A 120 29.72 -5.06 20.95
N ALA A 121 30.29 -5.85 20.04
CA ALA A 121 31.41 -6.75 20.34
C ALA A 121 32.62 -6.05 20.99
N PRO A 122 33.10 -4.87 20.54
CA PRO A 122 34.21 -4.17 21.18
C PRO A 122 33.88 -3.70 22.60
N ILE A 123 32.64 -3.22 22.81
CA ILE A 123 32.14 -2.74 24.10
C ILE A 123 32.09 -3.90 25.10
N LEU A 124 31.48 -5.02 24.69
CA LEU A 124 31.38 -6.22 25.51
C LEU A 124 32.77 -6.79 25.84
N ARG A 125 33.71 -6.79 24.89
CA ARG A 125 35.10 -7.21 25.11
C ARG A 125 35.81 -6.32 26.14
N HIS A 126 35.62 -5.00 26.07
CA HIS A 126 36.18 -4.06 27.04
C HIS A 126 35.67 -4.31 28.45
N PHE A 127 34.36 -4.51 28.60
CA PHE A 127 33.78 -4.85 29.90
C PHE A 127 34.25 -6.20 30.43
N LYS A 128 34.39 -7.20 29.55
CA LYS A 128 34.90 -8.52 29.91
C LYS A 128 36.34 -8.45 30.44
N LEU A 129 37.22 -7.73 29.74
CA LEU A 129 38.61 -7.52 30.17
C LEU A 129 38.69 -6.82 31.54
N LYS A 130 37.89 -5.77 31.76
CA LYS A 130 37.82 -5.09 33.06
C LYS A 130 37.34 -5.99 34.19
N ALA A 131 36.33 -6.83 33.94
CA ALA A 131 35.81 -7.76 34.94
C ALA A 131 36.86 -8.83 35.29
N ASP A 132 37.56 -9.36 34.29
CA ASP A 132 38.61 -10.36 34.49
C ASP A 132 39.79 -9.74 35.28
N ASP A 133 40.20 -8.50 34.98
CA ASP A 133 41.23 -7.77 35.74
C ASP A 133 40.85 -7.57 37.22
N HIS A 134 39.61 -7.17 37.50
CA HIS A 134 39.11 -7.04 38.88
C HIS A 134 39.11 -8.38 39.62
N SER A 135 38.71 -9.47 38.94
CA SER A 135 38.71 -10.81 39.54
C SER A 135 40.11 -11.32 39.89
N VAL A 136 41.13 -10.94 39.10
CA VAL A 136 42.54 -11.27 39.36
C VAL A 136 43.07 -10.47 40.55
N ILE A 137 42.70 -9.20 40.67
CA ILE A 137 43.07 -8.34 41.81
C ILE A 137 42.47 -8.87 43.12
N ASP A 138 41.20 -9.27 43.12
CA ASP A 138 40.52 -9.76 44.32
C ASP A 138 41.07 -11.13 44.77
N LYS A 139 41.40 -12.03 43.83
CA LYS A 139 42.07 -13.30 44.16
C LYS A 139 43.44 -13.08 44.81
N ARG A 140 44.25 -12.14 44.31
CA ARG A 140 45.57 -11.83 44.90
C ARG A 140 45.44 -11.28 46.34
N LYS A 141 44.41 -10.49 46.64
CA LYS A 141 44.17 -10.00 48.01
C LYS A 141 43.75 -11.11 48.97
N SER A 142 42.99 -12.11 48.51
CA SER A 142 42.57 -13.25 49.35
C SER A 142 43.71 -14.23 49.68
N SER A 143 44.76 -14.29 48.86
CA SER A 143 45.89 -15.22 49.03
C SER A 143 47.04 -14.67 49.88
N ILE A 144 46.94 -13.45 50.41
CA ILE A 144 47.98 -12.78 51.22
C ILE A 144 47.70 -12.89 52.73
N ASN A 145 46.63 -13.56 53.15
CA ASN A 145 46.35 -13.87 54.56
C ASN A 145 46.67 -15.33 54.90
#